data_AF-A0A8S3R3M4-F1
#
_entry.id   AF-A0A8S3R3M4-F1
#
_cell.length_a   1.000
_cell.length_b   1.000
_cell.length_c   1.000
_cell.angle_alpha   90.00
_cell.angle_beta   90.00
_cell.angle_gamma   90.00
#
_symmetry.space_group_name_H-M   'P 1'
#
loop_
_entity.id
_entity.type
_entity.pdbx_description
1 polymer ?
#
loop_
_entity_poly.entity_id
_entity_poly.type
_entity_poly.pdbx_seq_one_letter_code
_entity_poly.pdbx_strand_id
1 'polypeptide(L)'
;MNTISKPYNNDYVESVGREVQTSFPKQVESGLIEVISPSEDFYPNLNDIPLTYGDTKERVKWRTKQNLDFSFLMLYARTRGIYYVQLEDDVLAKPGYFTIMKTFAEQQSQKDWILLEFSSLGFIGKMFKSSKLPIVVEFFLMFFKDKPIDWLLDYLLAVKVCNPEKDSKHCNRMKQEVRVRFKPSLFQHVGMQSSLKGKVQKLKDRDFGKHMLFRVHVNPSAELRTSLTTYLKFTVQKAYIGQDIFWALAPNQDDYIEVILKPPVALDEILFRSGKADHREDKFYNTSLQVIPLNYHDPIKNRAKKTKDGYFDLAEFDKEGIVHVRLASDVGKLSKIRIKVHKSSENWVIISEIHLKQRTPKQS
;
A
#
# COMPACT_ATOMS: atom_id res chain seq x y z
N MET A 1 -10.48 -3.74 -36.90
CA MET A 1 -11.25 -2.68 -36.23
C MET A 1 -10.36 -1.45 -36.09
N ASN A 2 -10.39 -0.55 -37.09
CA ASN A 2 -10.05 0.86 -36.86
C ASN A 2 -11.19 1.42 -36.00
N THR A 3 -11.02 2.27 -35.01
CA THR A 3 -10.37 3.59 -35.00
C THR A 3 -10.34 4.00 -33.53
N ILE A 4 -9.47 4.94 -33.16
CA ILE A 4 -9.76 5.79 -31.99
C ILE A 4 -11.17 6.33 -32.23
N SER A 5 -12.15 5.83 -31.48
CA SER A 5 -13.52 6.29 -31.57
C SER A 5 -13.51 7.81 -31.46
N LYS A 6 -14.44 8.50 -32.13
CA LYS A 6 -14.64 9.93 -31.89
C LYS A 6 -14.59 10.14 -30.37
N PRO A 7 -13.85 11.13 -29.87
CA PRO A 7 -13.54 11.22 -28.44
C PRO A 7 -14.79 11.30 -27.55
N TYR A 8 -15.92 11.60 -28.19
CA TYR A 8 -17.30 11.58 -27.76
C TYR A 8 -18.07 10.67 -28.76
N ASN A 9 -18.57 9.51 -28.31
CA ASN A 9 -19.51 8.71 -29.10
C ASN A 9 -20.71 8.44 -28.20
N ASN A 10 -21.77 9.23 -28.37
CA ASN A 10 -22.95 9.17 -27.50
C ASN A 10 -23.62 7.80 -27.57
N ASP A 11 -23.74 7.20 -28.75
CA ASP A 11 -24.34 5.87 -28.91
C ASP A 11 -23.55 4.82 -28.11
N TYR A 12 -22.21 4.89 -28.16
CA TYR A 12 -21.34 4.01 -27.38
C TYR A 12 -21.51 4.25 -25.88
N VAL A 13 -21.46 5.52 -25.43
CA VAL A 13 -21.62 5.89 -24.02
C VAL A 13 -22.96 5.42 -23.47
N GLU A 14 -24.05 5.62 -24.22
CA GLU A 14 -25.37 5.15 -23.83
C GLU A 14 -25.46 3.62 -23.79
N SER A 15 -24.84 2.93 -24.75
CA SER A 15 -24.83 1.46 -24.76
C SER A 15 -24.12 0.89 -23.53
N VAL A 16 -22.95 1.45 -23.17
CA VAL A 16 -22.19 1.07 -21.98
C VAL A 16 -22.97 1.41 -20.72
N GLY A 17 -23.59 2.60 -20.67
CA GLY A 17 -24.43 3.01 -19.55
C GLY A 17 -25.59 2.05 -19.31
N ARG A 18 -26.28 1.62 -20.36
CA ARG A 18 -27.36 0.63 -20.28
C ARG A 18 -26.86 -0.75 -19.84
N GLU A 19 -25.71 -1.20 -20.35
CA GLU A 19 -25.10 -2.48 -19.96
C GLU A 19 -24.75 -2.50 -18.47
N VAL A 20 -24.12 -1.43 -17.97
CA VAL A 20 -23.76 -1.28 -16.56
C VAL A 20 -25.01 -1.21 -15.68
N GLN A 21 -26.02 -0.44 -16.07
CA GLN A 21 -27.29 -0.34 -15.33
C GLN A 21 -28.01 -1.69 -15.24
N THR A 22 -27.98 -2.48 -16.32
CA THR A 22 -28.63 -3.80 -16.37
C THR A 22 -27.86 -4.83 -15.54
N SER A 23 -26.53 -4.78 -15.57
CA SER A 23 -25.67 -5.75 -14.87
C SER A 23 -25.53 -5.45 -13.37
N PHE A 24 -25.59 -4.18 -12.97
CA PHE A 24 -25.34 -3.72 -11.59
C PHE A 24 -26.38 -2.70 -11.08
N PRO A 25 -27.69 -3.00 -11.17
CA PRO A 25 -28.74 -2.01 -10.93
C PRO A 25 -28.67 -1.44 -9.51
N LYS A 26 -28.42 -2.28 -8.50
CA LYS A 26 -28.34 -1.87 -7.08
C LYS A 26 -27.13 -0.97 -6.81
N GLN A 27 -26.00 -1.24 -7.46
CA GLN A 27 -24.78 -0.45 -7.29
C GLN A 27 -24.89 0.91 -7.97
N VAL A 28 -25.56 0.99 -9.11
CA VAL A 28 -25.84 2.28 -9.75
C VAL A 28 -26.87 3.07 -8.93
N GLU A 29 -27.96 2.44 -8.50
CA GLU A 29 -28.99 3.10 -7.67
C GLU A 29 -28.44 3.63 -6.35
N SER A 30 -27.54 2.89 -5.71
CA SER A 30 -26.88 3.34 -4.46
C SER A 30 -25.78 4.39 -4.67
N GLY A 31 -25.41 4.70 -5.92
CA GLY A 31 -24.29 5.58 -6.24
C GLY A 31 -22.91 4.96 -6.02
N LEU A 32 -22.81 3.64 -5.83
CA LEU A 32 -21.52 2.94 -5.77
C LEU A 32 -20.82 2.91 -7.13
N ILE A 33 -21.59 2.80 -8.22
CA ILE A 33 -21.10 2.86 -9.59
C ILE A 33 -21.75 4.07 -10.28
N GLU A 34 -20.91 4.93 -10.85
CA GLU A 34 -21.33 6.04 -11.68
C GLU A 34 -20.61 5.97 -13.03
N VAL A 35 -21.37 6.12 -14.11
CA VAL A 35 -20.83 6.21 -15.46
C VAL A 35 -20.91 7.68 -15.89
N ILE A 36 -19.78 8.25 -16.26
CA ILE A 36 -19.68 9.63 -16.71
C ILE A 36 -19.03 9.70 -18.08
N SER A 37 -19.40 10.72 -18.84
CA SER A 37 -18.76 11.06 -20.10
C SER A 37 -18.63 12.57 -20.20
N PRO A 38 -17.46 13.11 -20.57
CA PRO A 38 -17.32 14.52 -20.90
C PRO A 38 -18.11 14.87 -22.17
N SER A 39 -18.55 16.13 -22.28
CA SER A 39 -19.10 16.69 -23.52
C SER A 39 -18.05 16.69 -24.63
N GLU A 40 -18.49 16.72 -25.89
CA GLU A 40 -17.62 16.96 -27.05
C GLU A 40 -16.78 18.23 -26.88
N ASP A 41 -17.38 19.30 -26.35
CA ASP A 41 -16.76 20.62 -26.15
C ASP A 41 -15.58 20.60 -25.16
N PHE A 42 -15.46 19.56 -24.34
CA PHE A 42 -14.33 19.40 -23.44
C PHE A 42 -13.02 19.15 -24.21
N TYR A 43 -13.11 18.54 -25.40
CA TYR A 43 -11.93 18.16 -26.16
C TYR A 43 -11.54 19.25 -27.16
N PRO A 44 -10.25 19.61 -27.25
CA PRO A 44 -9.76 20.43 -28.35
C PRO A 44 -9.78 19.62 -29.66
N ASN A 45 -9.53 20.29 -30.78
CA ASN A 45 -9.38 19.61 -32.06
C ASN A 45 -8.19 18.64 -32.04
N LEU A 46 -8.45 17.35 -31.80
CA LEU A 46 -7.41 16.33 -31.73
C LEU A 46 -6.74 16.06 -33.09
N ASN A 47 -7.27 16.59 -34.20
CA ASN A 47 -6.62 16.49 -35.50
C ASN A 47 -5.46 17.48 -35.68
N ASP A 48 -5.40 18.51 -34.83
CA ASP A 48 -4.44 19.62 -34.88
C ASP A 48 -3.45 19.59 -33.70
N ILE A 49 -2.99 18.39 -33.37
CA ILE A 49 -1.98 18.18 -32.32
C ILE A 49 -0.63 17.92 -32.99
N PRO A 50 0.46 18.57 -32.53
CA PRO A 50 1.81 18.33 -33.04
C PRO A 50 2.24 16.87 -32.90
N LEU A 51 2.91 16.34 -33.92
CA LEU A 51 3.56 15.03 -33.84
C LEU A 51 4.83 15.14 -32.97
N THR A 52 5.00 14.18 -32.06
CA THR A 52 6.17 14.14 -31.16
C THR A 52 6.66 12.69 -31.02
N TYR A 53 7.93 12.53 -30.64
CA TYR A 53 8.57 11.22 -30.36
C TYR A 53 8.55 10.22 -31.53
N GLY A 54 8.33 10.67 -32.76
CA GLY A 54 8.17 9.77 -33.92
C GLY A 54 6.88 8.94 -33.86
N ASP A 55 5.92 9.30 -33.01
CA ASP A 55 4.64 8.62 -32.91
C ASP A 55 3.75 8.92 -34.13
N THR A 56 2.90 7.95 -34.52
CA THR A 56 1.87 8.20 -35.55
C THR A 56 0.82 9.19 -35.04
N LYS A 57 0.06 9.81 -35.96
CA LYS A 57 -1.02 10.74 -35.62
C LYS A 57 -2.06 10.10 -34.70
N GLU A 58 -2.37 8.83 -34.91
CA GLU A 58 -3.29 8.05 -34.08
C GLU A 58 -2.73 7.92 -32.66
N ARG A 59 -1.46 7.55 -32.52
CA ARG A 59 -0.85 7.39 -31.20
C ARG A 59 -0.79 8.71 -30.44
N VAL A 60 -0.49 9.83 -31.11
CA VAL A 60 -0.51 11.17 -30.53
C VAL A 60 -1.92 11.56 -30.07
N LYS A 61 -2.94 11.32 -30.91
CA LYS A 61 -4.35 11.53 -30.54
C LYS A 61 -4.73 10.71 -29.31
N TRP A 62 -4.39 9.42 -29.30
CA TRP A 62 -4.72 8.50 -28.22
C TRP A 62 -4.12 8.96 -26.88
N ARG A 63 -2.82 9.25 -26.82
CA ARG A 63 -2.17 9.68 -25.57
C ARG A 63 -2.67 11.05 -25.10
N THR A 64 -3.01 11.94 -26.04
CA THR A 64 -3.54 13.27 -25.73
C THR A 64 -4.96 13.16 -25.17
N LYS A 65 -5.81 12.33 -25.77
CA LYS A 65 -7.15 12.03 -25.26
C LYS A 65 -7.07 11.40 -23.87
N GLN A 66 -6.18 10.43 -23.65
CA GLN A 66 -6.01 9.79 -22.35
C GLN A 66 -5.66 10.80 -21.24
N ASN A 67 -4.77 11.75 -21.51
CA ASN A 67 -4.45 12.82 -20.56
C ASN A 67 -5.71 13.63 -20.16
N LEU A 68 -6.56 13.96 -21.13
CA LEU A 68 -7.79 14.70 -20.91
C LEU A 68 -8.84 13.86 -20.17
N ASP A 69 -9.03 12.60 -20.55
CA ASP A 69 -9.97 11.66 -19.93
C ASP A 69 -9.65 11.46 -18.45
N PHE A 70 -8.39 11.19 -18.12
CA PHE A 70 -7.95 11.03 -16.74
C PHE A 70 -8.09 12.33 -15.95
N SER A 71 -7.77 13.47 -16.56
CA SER A 71 -7.96 14.78 -15.94
C SER A 71 -9.43 15.05 -15.61
N PHE A 72 -10.34 14.75 -16.53
CA PHE A 72 -11.79 14.88 -16.32
C PHE A 72 -12.28 14.00 -15.17
N LEU A 73 -11.92 12.71 -15.19
CA LEU A 73 -12.30 11.75 -14.14
C LEU A 73 -11.74 12.15 -12.77
N MET A 74 -10.49 12.59 -12.70
CA MET A 74 -9.86 13.06 -11.47
C MET A 74 -10.58 14.28 -10.90
N LEU A 75 -10.94 15.26 -11.73
CA LEU A 75 -11.68 16.45 -11.28
C LEU A 75 -13.07 16.10 -10.77
N TYR A 76 -13.78 15.22 -11.48
CA TYR A 76 -15.09 14.74 -11.08
C TYR A 76 -15.04 14.00 -9.73
N ALA A 77 -14.02 13.17 -9.52
CA ALA A 77 -13.88 12.36 -8.32
C ALA A 77 -13.32 13.12 -7.10
N ARG A 78 -12.78 14.33 -7.29
CA ARG A 78 -12.09 15.11 -6.24
C ARG A 78 -12.91 15.27 -4.96
N THR A 79 -14.22 15.48 -5.06
CA THR A 79 -15.10 15.73 -3.91
C THR A 79 -15.76 14.47 -3.36
N ARG A 80 -15.50 13.30 -3.95
CA ARG A 80 -16.22 12.05 -3.67
C ARG A 80 -15.53 11.13 -2.66
N GLY A 81 -14.29 11.44 -2.26
CA GLY A 81 -13.57 10.63 -1.29
C GLY A 81 -12.28 11.29 -0.80
N ILE A 82 -11.68 10.72 0.24
CA ILE A 82 -10.39 11.18 0.79
C ILE A 82 -9.23 10.82 -0.14
N TYR A 83 -9.34 9.66 -0.80
CA TYR A 83 -8.37 9.14 -1.74
C TYR A 83 -9.02 8.88 -3.09
N TYR A 84 -8.25 9.11 -4.14
CA TYR A 84 -8.58 8.75 -5.51
C TYR A 84 -7.63 7.66 -5.99
N VAL A 85 -8.13 6.67 -6.71
CA VAL A 85 -7.30 5.63 -7.32
C VAL A 85 -7.63 5.56 -8.81
N GLN A 86 -6.63 5.78 -9.66
CA GLN A 86 -6.77 5.48 -11.08
C GLN A 86 -6.57 3.98 -11.31
N LEU A 87 -7.55 3.35 -11.97
CA LEU A 87 -7.44 2.03 -12.57
C LEU A 87 -7.60 2.16 -14.09
N GLU A 88 -7.12 1.15 -14.80
CA GLU A 88 -7.32 0.98 -16.24
C GLU A 88 -8.24 -0.23 -16.48
N ASP A 89 -8.64 -0.43 -17.73
CA ASP A 89 -9.31 -1.63 -18.20
C ASP A 89 -8.35 -2.86 -18.20
N ASP A 90 -8.92 -4.05 -18.36
CA ASP A 90 -8.17 -5.32 -18.42
C ASP A 90 -7.20 -5.56 -17.25
N VAL A 91 -7.61 -5.23 -16.03
CA VAL A 91 -6.79 -5.43 -14.82
C VAL A 91 -7.25 -6.62 -14.01
N LEU A 92 -6.32 -7.53 -13.70
CA LEU A 92 -6.48 -8.51 -12.64
C LEU A 92 -6.06 -7.92 -11.29
N ALA A 93 -6.94 -8.04 -10.29
CA ALA A 93 -6.69 -7.61 -8.92
C ALA A 93 -6.43 -8.79 -7.98
N LYS A 94 -5.55 -8.61 -7.00
CA LYS A 94 -5.36 -9.56 -5.89
C LYS A 94 -6.58 -9.57 -4.96
N PRO A 95 -7.02 -10.74 -4.44
CA PRO A 95 -8.06 -10.78 -3.41
C PRO A 95 -7.72 -9.89 -2.21
N GLY A 96 -8.69 -9.12 -1.73
CA GLY A 96 -8.51 -8.19 -0.61
C GLY A 96 -7.76 -6.90 -0.95
N TYR A 97 -7.52 -6.61 -2.24
CA TYR A 97 -6.78 -5.40 -2.67
C TYR A 97 -7.28 -4.12 -2.01
N PHE A 98 -8.60 -3.95 -1.88
CA PHE A 98 -9.21 -2.75 -1.29
C PHE A 98 -8.77 -2.55 0.16
N THR A 99 -8.91 -3.58 0.99
CA THR A 99 -8.50 -3.55 2.41
C THR A 99 -7.01 -3.29 2.53
N ILE A 100 -6.19 -3.93 1.68
CA ILE A 100 -4.73 -3.74 1.66
C ILE A 100 -4.38 -2.29 1.33
N MET A 101 -4.99 -1.73 0.27
CA MET A 101 -4.74 -0.37 -0.17
C MET A 101 -5.15 0.67 0.87
N LYS A 102 -6.34 0.50 1.47
CA LYS A 102 -6.83 1.39 2.53
C LYS A 102 -5.88 1.38 3.73
N THR A 103 -5.56 0.18 4.21
CA THR A 103 -4.65 -0.02 5.34
C THR A 103 -3.27 0.59 5.06
N PHE A 104 -2.72 0.37 3.87
CA PHE A 104 -1.44 0.96 3.48
C PHE A 104 -1.48 2.49 3.44
N ALA A 105 -2.55 3.08 2.92
CA ALA A 105 -2.72 4.53 2.90
C ALA A 105 -2.79 5.13 4.32
N GLU A 106 -3.51 4.48 5.22
CA GLU A 106 -3.61 4.87 6.64
C GLU A 106 -2.24 4.78 7.35
N GLN A 107 -1.45 3.74 7.08
CA GLN A 107 -0.09 3.59 7.60
C GLN A 107 0.86 4.69 7.12
N GLN A 108 0.63 5.28 5.95
CA GLN A 108 1.42 6.40 5.43
C GLN A 108 0.87 7.78 5.87
N SER A 109 -0.11 7.85 6.78
CA SER A 109 -0.77 9.11 7.20
C SER A 109 0.20 10.18 7.74
N GLN A 110 1.28 9.77 8.38
CA GLN A 110 2.30 10.67 8.95
C GLN A 110 3.29 11.24 7.92
N LYS A 111 3.27 10.75 6.67
CA LYS A 111 4.17 11.23 5.61
C LYS A 111 3.41 12.14 4.64
N ASP A 112 4.07 13.20 4.16
CA ASP A 112 3.54 14.01 3.06
C ASP A 112 3.87 13.40 1.68
N TRP A 113 3.31 12.22 1.42
CA TRP A 113 3.37 11.59 0.10
C TRP A 113 2.39 12.24 -0.89
N ILE A 114 2.73 12.17 -2.17
CA ILE A 114 1.89 12.63 -3.29
C ILE A 114 1.17 11.44 -3.93
N LEU A 115 1.87 10.31 -4.07
CA LEU A 115 1.41 9.14 -4.81
C LEU A 115 1.73 7.86 -4.05
N LEU A 116 0.73 6.99 -3.88
CA LEU A 116 0.92 5.59 -3.54
C LEU A 116 0.73 4.71 -4.77
N GLU A 117 1.63 3.77 -5.00
CA GLU A 117 1.59 2.89 -6.18
C GLU A 117 1.37 1.43 -5.80
N PHE A 118 0.37 0.81 -6.43
CA PHE A 118 0.05 -0.61 -6.25
C PHE A 118 0.34 -1.46 -7.50
N SER A 119 0.88 -0.84 -8.56
CA SER A 119 1.47 -1.49 -9.73
C SER A 119 2.65 -0.67 -10.27
N SER A 120 3.65 -1.35 -10.83
CA SER A 120 4.72 -0.67 -11.60
C SER A 120 4.39 -0.45 -13.06
N LEU A 121 3.40 -1.15 -13.60
CA LEU A 121 3.06 -1.04 -15.00
C LEU A 121 2.02 0.06 -15.23
N GLY A 122 2.35 0.98 -16.14
CA GLY A 122 1.46 2.04 -16.59
C GLY A 122 0.93 2.91 -15.45
N PHE A 123 -0.29 3.43 -15.66
CA PHE A 123 -0.99 4.31 -14.74
C PHE A 123 -2.02 3.55 -13.88
N ILE A 124 -1.82 2.24 -13.71
CA ILE A 124 -2.71 1.36 -12.94
C ILE A 124 -2.38 1.44 -11.46
N GLY A 125 -3.43 1.52 -10.64
CA GLY A 125 -3.31 1.47 -9.18
C GLY A 125 -2.51 2.66 -8.64
N LYS A 126 -2.69 3.84 -9.24
CA LYS A 126 -2.09 5.11 -8.79
C LYS A 126 -3.06 5.80 -7.85
N MET A 127 -2.71 5.85 -6.57
CA MET A 127 -3.53 6.46 -5.53
C MET A 127 -3.00 7.84 -5.15
N PHE A 128 -3.89 8.83 -5.13
CA PHE A 128 -3.63 10.20 -4.74
C PHE A 128 -4.52 10.60 -3.56
N LYS A 129 -4.06 11.54 -2.73
CA LYS A 129 -4.97 12.28 -1.84
C LYS A 129 -5.86 13.15 -2.71
N SER A 130 -7.18 13.10 -2.54
CA SER A 130 -8.11 13.89 -3.37
C SER A 130 -7.84 15.40 -3.26
N SER A 131 -7.35 15.86 -2.10
CA SER A 131 -6.93 17.26 -1.90
C SER A 131 -5.73 17.69 -2.76
N LYS A 132 -4.91 16.75 -3.22
CA LYS A 132 -3.77 17.03 -4.12
C LYS A 132 -4.13 16.85 -5.60
N LEU A 133 -5.34 16.39 -5.94
CA LEU A 133 -5.74 16.22 -7.34
C LEU A 133 -5.73 17.51 -8.18
N PRO A 134 -6.16 18.69 -7.68
CA PRO A 134 -6.15 19.92 -8.48
C PRO A 134 -4.78 20.21 -9.10
N ILE A 135 -3.70 20.12 -8.30
CA ILE A 135 -2.35 20.41 -8.78
C ILE A 135 -1.81 19.34 -9.73
N VAL A 136 -2.25 18.08 -9.56
CA VAL A 136 -1.92 16.98 -10.48
C VAL A 136 -2.60 17.21 -11.82
N VAL A 137 -3.90 17.52 -11.80
CA VAL A 137 -4.69 17.74 -13.02
C VAL A 137 -4.25 19.01 -13.74
N GLU A 138 -4.01 20.12 -13.05
CA GLU A 138 -3.49 21.35 -13.66
C GLU A 138 -2.19 21.06 -14.42
N PHE A 139 -1.26 20.31 -13.81
CA PHE A 139 -0.03 19.92 -14.49
C PHE A 139 -0.28 19.06 -15.74
N PHE A 140 -1.21 18.09 -15.66
CA PHE A 140 -1.57 17.28 -16.81
C PHE A 140 -2.21 18.11 -17.93
N LEU A 141 -3.09 19.03 -17.59
CA LEU A 141 -3.75 19.93 -18.53
C LEU A 141 -2.82 20.97 -19.14
N MET A 142 -1.75 21.39 -18.47
CA MET A 142 -0.75 22.28 -19.08
C MET A 142 0.03 21.58 -20.20
N PHE A 143 0.27 20.28 -20.09
CA PHE A 143 1.18 19.53 -20.97
C PHE A 143 0.53 18.34 -21.68
N PHE A 144 -0.81 18.33 -21.77
CA PHE A 144 -1.58 17.18 -22.26
C PHE A 144 -1.25 16.80 -23.72
N LYS A 145 -0.77 17.74 -24.53
CA LYS A 145 -0.33 17.50 -25.92
C LYS A 145 1.10 16.99 -26.00
N ASP A 146 1.93 17.29 -25.00
CA ASP A 146 3.38 17.17 -25.12
C ASP A 146 3.91 15.79 -24.74
N LYS A 147 3.30 15.12 -23.76
CA LYS A 147 3.83 13.86 -23.19
C LYS A 147 2.68 12.92 -22.80
N PRO A 148 2.90 11.59 -22.77
CA PRO A 148 1.97 10.65 -22.13
C PRO A 148 1.85 10.90 -20.62
N ILE A 149 0.71 10.50 -20.02
CA ILE A 149 0.37 10.74 -18.61
C ILE A 149 1.42 10.23 -17.61
N ASP A 150 1.99 9.04 -17.85
CA ASP A 150 3.02 8.45 -16.98
C ASP A 150 4.27 9.35 -16.87
N TRP A 151 4.64 9.97 -17.99
CA TRP A 151 5.80 10.85 -18.05
C TRP A 151 5.47 12.18 -17.39
N LEU A 152 4.28 12.73 -17.65
CA LEU A 152 3.81 13.94 -16.98
C LEU A 152 3.81 13.79 -15.47
N LEU A 153 3.38 12.63 -14.95
CA LEU A 153 3.43 12.34 -13.53
C LEU A 153 4.87 12.31 -12.99
N ASP A 154 5.81 11.67 -13.68
CA ASP A 154 7.22 11.68 -13.25
C ASP A 154 7.82 13.09 -13.28
N TYR A 155 7.50 13.90 -14.30
CA TYR A 155 7.91 15.30 -14.39
C TYR A 155 7.29 16.16 -13.29
N LEU A 156 6.01 15.97 -12.97
CA LEU A 156 5.37 16.66 -11.85
C LEU A 156 6.13 16.39 -10.55
N LEU A 157 6.46 15.13 -10.27
CA LEU A 157 7.24 14.79 -9.09
C LEU A 157 8.64 15.43 -9.14
N ALA A 158 9.31 15.39 -10.28
CA ALA A 158 10.63 16.02 -10.44
C ALA A 158 10.58 17.52 -10.13
N VAL A 159 9.61 18.25 -10.70
CA VAL A 159 9.40 19.68 -10.45
C VAL A 159 9.12 19.97 -8.97
N LYS A 160 8.45 19.05 -8.26
CA LYS A 160 8.08 19.25 -6.85
C LYS A 160 9.24 19.00 -5.88
N VAL A 161 10.15 18.06 -6.15
CA VAL A 161 11.11 17.59 -5.13
C VAL A 161 12.56 17.52 -5.58
N CYS A 162 12.88 17.64 -6.87
CA CYS A 162 14.25 17.55 -7.33
C CYS A 162 14.96 18.90 -7.29
N ASN A 163 16.16 18.93 -6.69
CA ASN A 163 17.03 20.10 -6.73
C ASN A 163 17.82 20.10 -8.07
N PRO A 164 17.72 21.16 -8.90
CA PRO A 164 18.45 21.26 -10.17
C PRO A 164 19.98 21.22 -10.06
N GLU A 165 20.53 21.60 -8.91
CA GLU A 165 21.98 21.63 -8.65
C GLU A 165 22.53 20.26 -8.21
N LYS A 166 21.67 19.24 -8.08
CA LYS A 166 22.05 17.90 -7.62
C LYS A 166 21.90 16.85 -8.71
N ASP A 167 22.56 15.72 -8.48
CA ASP A 167 22.59 14.62 -9.44
C ASP A 167 21.25 13.87 -9.57
N SER A 168 21.17 13.03 -10.60
CA SER A 168 19.98 12.21 -10.87
C SER A 168 19.68 11.21 -9.75
N LYS A 169 20.70 10.73 -9.02
CA LYS A 169 20.52 9.83 -7.88
C LYS A 169 19.79 10.54 -6.75
N HIS A 170 20.17 11.78 -6.44
CA HIS A 170 19.47 12.60 -5.48
C HIS A 170 18.00 12.79 -5.88
N CYS A 171 17.74 13.22 -7.12
CA CYS A 171 16.38 13.41 -7.62
C CYS A 171 15.54 12.13 -7.51
N ASN A 172 16.10 10.99 -7.90
CA ASN A 172 15.40 9.69 -7.80
C ASN A 172 15.06 9.32 -6.35
N ARG A 173 15.97 9.59 -5.40
CA ARG A 173 15.69 9.37 -3.96
C ARG A 173 14.57 10.28 -3.47
N MET A 174 14.61 11.57 -3.81
CA MET A 174 13.55 12.52 -3.41
C MET A 174 12.19 12.11 -3.98
N LYS A 175 12.14 11.71 -5.27
CA LYS A 175 10.92 11.20 -5.88
C LYS A 175 10.38 9.98 -5.14
N GLN A 176 11.23 9.05 -4.70
CA GLN A 176 10.82 7.85 -3.94
C GLN A 176 10.24 8.16 -2.56
N GLU A 177 10.56 9.30 -1.95
CA GLU A 177 9.98 9.70 -0.66
C GLU A 177 8.51 10.12 -0.80
N VAL A 178 8.16 10.76 -1.94
CA VAL A 178 6.79 11.22 -2.24
C VAL A 178 5.99 10.23 -3.10
N ARG A 179 6.67 9.28 -3.76
CA ARG A 179 6.10 8.18 -4.56
C ARG A 179 6.37 6.86 -3.86
N VAL A 180 5.48 6.50 -2.94
CA VAL A 180 5.66 5.31 -2.10
C VAL A 180 5.01 4.10 -2.78
N ARG A 181 5.83 3.11 -3.13
CA ARG A 181 5.34 1.91 -3.79
C ARG A 181 5.04 0.78 -2.80
N PHE A 182 3.85 0.21 -2.92
CA PHE A 182 3.47 -1.04 -2.26
C PHE A 182 4.07 -2.25 -2.99
N LYS A 183 4.52 -3.25 -2.23
CA LYS A 183 5.05 -4.50 -2.77
C LYS A 183 4.52 -5.68 -1.95
N PRO A 184 4.10 -6.80 -2.58
CA PRO A 184 4.05 -7.03 -4.03
C PRO A 184 2.95 -6.23 -4.73
N SER A 185 3.02 -6.10 -6.05
CA SER A 185 2.00 -5.37 -6.84
C SER A 185 0.64 -6.06 -6.70
N LEU A 186 -0.42 -5.28 -6.52
CA LEU A 186 -1.80 -5.77 -6.36
C LEU A 186 -2.53 -5.93 -7.69
N PHE A 187 -2.04 -5.30 -8.75
CA PHE A 187 -2.68 -5.23 -10.05
C PHE A 187 -1.76 -5.67 -11.18
N GLN A 188 -2.33 -6.39 -12.15
CA GLN A 188 -1.67 -6.82 -13.39
C GLN A 188 -2.58 -6.52 -14.59
N HIS A 189 -2.04 -5.83 -15.58
CA HIS A 189 -2.71 -5.67 -16.87
C HIS A 189 -2.66 -6.98 -17.66
N VAL A 190 -3.79 -7.46 -18.18
CA VAL A 190 -3.89 -8.72 -18.95
C VAL A 190 -4.32 -8.55 -20.40
N GLY A 191 -4.66 -7.33 -20.83
CA GLY A 191 -4.98 -7.06 -22.23
C GLY A 191 -3.81 -7.42 -23.15
N MET A 192 -3.94 -8.51 -23.92
CA MET A 192 -2.89 -9.04 -24.80
C MET A 192 -2.80 -8.29 -26.14
N GLN A 193 -3.86 -7.59 -26.53
CA GLN A 193 -3.91 -6.76 -27.74
C GLN A 193 -4.09 -5.30 -27.33
N SER A 194 -3.06 -4.49 -27.54
CA SER A 194 -3.22 -3.04 -27.43
C SER A 194 -4.25 -2.57 -28.46
N SER A 195 -5.04 -1.54 -28.10
CA SER A 195 -5.88 -0.79 -29.05
C SER A 195 -5.09 -0.16 -30.22
N LEU A 196 -3.75 -0.18 -30.16
CA LEU A 196 -2.85 0.16 -31.26
C LEU A 196 -2.44 -1.10 -32.06
N LYS A 197 -2.72 -1.08 -33.36
CA LYS A 197 -2.48 -2.18 -34.31
C LYS A 197 -1.02 -2.69 -34.21
N GLY A 198 -0.84 -3.96 -33.84
CA GLY A 198 0.46 -4.66 -33.87
C GLY A 198 1.23 -4.70 -32.55
N LYS A 199 0.75 -4.10 -31.45
CA LYS A 199 1.46 -4.15 -30.16
C LYS A 199 0.86 -5.22 -29.23
N VAL A 200 1.44 -6.42 -29.26
CA VAL A 200 1.14 -7.48 -28.29
C VAL A 200 1.81 -7.12 -26.96
N GLN A 201 1.01 -6.81 -25.94
CA GLN A 201 1.53 -6.43 -24.62
C GLN A 201 1.80 -7.69 -23.78
N LYS A 202 3.06 -8.16 -23.78
CA LYS A 202 3.51 -9.30 -22.95
C LYS A 202 4.09 -8.88 -21.59
N LEU A 203 4.01 -7.59 -21.24
CA LEU A 203 4.61 -7.07 -20.02
C LEU A 203 3.85 -7.57 -18.79
N LYS A 204 4.53 -8.41 -18.00
CA LYS A 204 4.09 -8.81 -16.66
C LYS A 204 4.72 -7.88 -15.64
N ASP A 205 3.93 -7.45 -14.65
CA ASP A 205 4.46 -6.69 -13.53
C ASP A 205 5.39 -7.61 -12.75
N ARG A 206 6.65 -7.18 -12.61
CA ARG A 206 7.72 -8.00 -12.03
C ARG A 206 7.38 -8.51 -10.64
N ASP A 207 6.56 -7.78 -9.90
CA ASP A 207 6.24 -8.08 -8.50
C ASP A 207 4.81 -8.63 -8.35
N PHE A 208 4.02 -8.77 -9.43
CA PHE A 208 2.71 -9.40 -9.40
C PHE A 208 2.82 -10.93 -9.36
N GLY A 209 1.91 -11.58 -8.63
CA GLY A 209 1.92 -13.05 -8.47
C GLY A 209 2.88 -13.56 -7.39
N LYS A 210 3.88 -12.77 -6.97
CA LYS A 210 4.75 -13.10 -5.83
C LYS A 210 3.91 -13.21 -4.55
N HIS A 211 4.23 -14.20 -3.72
CA HIS A 211 3.63 -14.33 -2.39
C HIS A 211 4.00 -13.12 -1.53
N MET A 212 3.03 -12.58 -0.78
CA MET A 212 3.33 -11.55 0.20
C MET A 212 4.26 -12.13 1.26
N LEU A 213 5.37 -11.44 1.52
CA LEU A 213 6.34 -11.87 2.53
C LEU A 213 5.82 -11.64 3.96
N PHE A 214 4.83 -10.77 4.09
CA PHE A 214 4.22 -10.35 5.35
C PHE A 214 2.69 -10.38 5.23
N ARG A 215 2.01 -10.29 6.38
CA ARG A 215 0.56 -10.12 6.43
C ARG A 215 0.21 -8.67 6.74
N VAL A 216 -0.64 -8.08 5.91
CA VAL A 216 -1.09 -6.68 6.07
C VAL A 216 -2.00 -6.58 7.29
N HIS A 217 -1.73 -5.63 8.18
CA HIS A 217 -2.50 -5.38 9.39
C HIS A 217 -2.35 -3.92 9.84
N VAL A 218 -3.16 -3.51 10.81
CA VAL A 218 -3.02 -2.24 11.51
C VAL A 218 -2.75 -2.55 12.98
N ASN A 219 -1.69 -1.96 13.52
CA ASN A 219 -1.37 -2.01 14.94
C ASN A 219 -1.58 -0.64 15.60
N PRO A 220 -1.79 -0.58 16.92
CA PRO A 220 -1.84 0.68 17.65
C PRO A 220 -0.54 1.47 17.54
N SER A 221 -0.60 2.77 17.80
CA SER A 221 0.59 3.63 17.85
C SER A 221 1.58 3.14 18.90
N ALA A 222 2.85 2.99 18.50
CA ALA A 222 3.92 2.55 19.38
C ALA A 222 5.29 3.10 18.95
N GLU A 223 6.19 3.22 19.92
CA GLU A 223 7.62 3.34 19.67
C GLU A 223 8.25 1.94 19.71
N LEU A 224 9.10 1.63 18.73
CA LEU A 224 9.75 0.32 18.63
C LEU A 224 11.24 0.43 18.94
N ARG A 225 11.75 -0.54 19.69
CA ARG A 225 13.16 -0.70 20.00
C ARG A 225 13.59 -2.14 19.74
N THR A 226 14.82 -2.33 19.30
CA THR A 226 15.38 -3.67 19.11
C THR A 226 16.89 -3.60 19.33
N SER A 227 17.45 -4.63 19.95
CA SER A 227 18.91 -4.83 20.01
C SER A 227 19.46 -5.60 18.81
N LEU A 228 18.57 -6.26 18.04
CA LEU A 228 18.95 -7.09 16.91
C LEU A 228 19.49 -6.25 15.75
N THR A 229 20.58 -6.71 15.16
CA THR A 229 21.19 -6.09 13.97
C THR A 229 20.32 -6.32 12.75
N THR A 230 19.67 -5.26 12.27
CA THR A 230 18.76 -5.31 11.12
C THR A 230 19.50 -5.59 9.82
N TYR A 231 18.99 -6.51 9.01
CA TYR A 231 19.49 -6.80 7.67
C TYR A 231 18.88 -5.84 6.65
N LEU A 232 19.75 -5.10 5.95
CA LEU A 232 19.38 -4.15 4.90
C LEU A 232 18.27 -3.17 5.34
N LYS A 233 17.10 -3.27 4.70
CA LYS A 233 15.98 -2.35 4.85
C LYS A 233 14.81 -2.95 5.64
N PHE A 234 14.94 -4.18 6.15
CA PHE A 234 13.85 -4.97 6.75
C PHE A 234 13.73 -4.68 8.25
N THR A 235 13.31 -3.45 8.58
CA THR A 235 13.27 -2.97 9.97
C THR A 235 12.04 -3.45 10.73
N VAL A 236 12.13 -3.50 12.07
CA VAL A 236 11.00 -3.86 12.94
C VAL A 236 9.80 -2.93 12.74
N GLN A 237 10.06 -1.65 12.44
CA GLN A 237 9.02 -0.68 12.09
C GLN A 237 8.19 -1.11 10.90
N LYS A 238 8.80 -1.66 9.85
CA LYS A 238 8.06 -2.11 8.66
C LYS A 238 7.23 -3.36 8.94
N ALA A 239 7.73 -4.28 9.76
CA ALA A 239 6.96 -5.44 10.22
C ALA A 239 5.76 -5.02 11.08
N TYR A 240 5.98 -4.08 12.01
CA TYR A 240 4.96 -3.61 12.93
C TYR A 240 3.84 -2.83 12.25
N ILE A 241 4.16 -2.07 11.21
CA ILE A 241 3.13 -1.38 10.42
C ILE A 241 2.65 -2.25 9.25
N GLY A 242 2.93 -3.55 9.20
CA GLY A 242 2.50 -4.42 8.11
C GLY A 242 2.83 -3.88 6.71
N GLN A 243 4.04 -3.33 6.52
CA GLN A 243 4.55 -2.81 5.25
C GLN A 243 5.59 -3.74 4.60
N ASP A 244 6.38 -4.45 5.41
CA ASP A 244 7.39 -5.42 4.98
C ASP A 244 7.67 -6.39 6.14
N ILE A 245 8.59 -7.33 5.97
CA ILE A 245 9.08 -8.17 7.07
C ILE A 245 10.12 -7.44 7.93
N PHE A 246 10.37 -7.97 9.11
CA PHE A 246 11.61 -7.72 9.84
C PHE A 246 12.58 -8.86 9.54
N TRP A 247 13.82 -8.54 9.21
CA TRP A 247 14.88 -9.53 9.01
C TRP A 247 16.14 -9.02 9.70
N ALA A 248 16.70 -9.83 10.59
CA ALA A 248 17.91 -9.51 11.32
C ALA A 248 18.89 -10.68 11.30
N LEU A 249 20.15 -10.36 11.59
CA LEU A 249 21.21 -11.35 11.76
C LEU A 249 20.89 -12.29 12.94
N ALA A 250 21.74 -13.30 13.09
CA ALA A 250 21.66 -14.28 14.17
C ALA A 250 21.54 -13.59 15.55
N PRO A 251 20.47 -13.88 16.32
CA PRO A 251 20.22 -13.26 17.62
C PRO A 251 21.17 -13.83 18.67
N ASN A 252 21.66 -12.96 19.55
CA ASN A 252 22.39 -13.36 20.75
C ASN A 252 21.44 -13.57 21.92
N GLN A 253 21.91 -14.31 22.93
CA GLN A 253 21.28 -14.33 24.23
C GLN A 253 21.07 -12.89 24.72
N ASP A 254 19.91 -12.66 25.32
CA ASP A 254 19.45 -11.36 25.80
C ASP A 254 19.02 -10.34 24.74
N ASP A 255 19.09 -10.67 23.46
CA ASP A 255 18.51 -9.81 22.43
C ASP A 255 16.99 -9.65 22.59
N TYR A 256 16.47 -8.51 22.16
CA TYR A 256 15.06 -8.20 22.34
C TYR A 256 14.48 -7.35 21.20
N ILE A 257 13.15 -7.44 21.07
CA ILE A 257 12.32 -6.48 20.37
C ILE A 257 11.29 -5.95 21.36
N GLU A 258 11.20 -4.64 21.51
CA GLU A 258 10.28 -3.98 22.42
C GLU A 258 9.32 -3.06 21.66
N VAL A 259 8.04 -3.20 21.97
CA VAL A 259 6.93 -2.36 21.52
C VAL A 259 6.44 -1.54 22.71
N ILE A 260 6.61 -0.23 22.67
CA ILE A 260 6.17 0.72 23.70
C ILE A 260 4.89 1.39 23.19
N LEU A 261 3.73 0.97 23.71
CA LEU A 261 2.42 1.47 23.28
C LEU A 261 2.21 2.91 23.74
N LYS A 262 1.87 3.80 22.80
CA LYS A 262 1.68 5.24 23.04
C LYS A 262 0.38 5.73 22.37
N PRO A 263 -0.74 5.88 23.12
CA PRO A 263 -0.90 5.58 24.55
C PRO A 263 -0.97 4.07 24.85
N PRO A 264 -0.93 3.64 26.14
CA PRO A 264 -1.21 2.26 26.53
C PRO A 264 -2.58 1.76 26.04
N VAL A 265 -2.66 0.51 25.58
CA VAL A 265 -3.84 -0.03 24.88
C VAL A 265 -4.30 -1.36 25.47
N ALA A 266 -5.62 -1.57 25.56
CA ALA A 266 -6.20 -2.87 25.87
C ALA A 266 -6.26 -3.72 24.60
N LEU A 267 -5.72 -4.93 24.64
CA LEU A 267 -5.64 -5.83 23.49
C LEU A 267 -6.50 -7.08 23.73
N ASP A 268 -7.09 -7.61 22.66
CA ASP A 268 -7.73 -8.93 22.68
C ASP A 268 -6.75 -10.03 22.28
N GLU A 269 -5.75 -9.69 21.45
CA GLU A 269 -4.83 -10.66 20.86
C GLU A 269 -3.44 -10.06 20.63
N ILE A 270 -2.42 -10.84 20.92
CA ILE A 270 -1.02 -10.58 20.57
C ILE A 270 -0.52 -11.77 19.75
N LEU A 271 -0.07 -11.51 18.52
CA LEU A 271 0.47 -12.51 17.62
C LEU A 271 1.81 -12.02 17.06
N PHE A 272 2.83 -12.87 17.14
CA PHE A 272 4.05 -12.73 16.37
C PHE A 272 4.30 -14.02 15.59
N ARG A 273 4.55 -13.87 14.28
CA ARG A 273 4.90 -14.98 13.38
C ARG A 273 6.32 -14.80 12.89
N SER A 274 7.18 -15.70 13.28
CA SER A 274 8.56 -15.78 12.83
C SER A 274 8.73 -16.79 11.70
N GLY A 275 9.77 -16.62 10.89
CA GLY A 275 10.04 -17.47 9.74
C GLY A 275 9.26 -17.11 8.47
N LYS A 276 9.66 -17.77 7.37
CA LYS A 276 9.11 -17.60 6.02
C LYS A 276 9.05 -18.96 5.30
N ALA A 277 8.12 -19.14 4.35
CA ALA A 277 8.00 -20.36 3.55
C ALA A 277 9.32 -20.80 2.87
N ASP A 278 10.12 -19.84 2.37
CA ASP A 278 11.40 -20.08 1.68
C ASP A 278 12.62 -20.05 2.62
N HIS A 279 12.46 -19.59 3.86
CA HIS A 279 13.51 -19.50 4.89
C HIS A 279 12.91 -19.96 6.23
N ARG A 280 12.63 -21.26 6.32
CA ARG A 280 11.89 -21.85 7.45
C ARG A 280 12.71 -21.87 8.75
N GLU A 281 14.03 -21.90 8.61
CA GLU A 281 14.97 -21.93 9.74
C GLU A 281 15.26 -20.54 10.31
N ASP A 282 14.99 -19.47 9.55
CA ASP A 282 15.18 -18.08 9.97
C ASP A 282 14.04 -17.63 10.90
N LYS A 283 13.94 -18.26 12.08
CA LYS A 283 12.89 -18.02 13.07
C LYS A 283 13.45 -17.91 14.49
N PHE A 284 12.65 -17.35 15.39
CA PHE A 284 12.97 -17.32 16.81
C PHE A 284 12.88 -18.71 17.44
N TYR A 285 13.91 -19.04 18.22
CA TYR A 285 13.97 -20.22 19.10
C TYR A 285 14.25 -19.76 20.52
N ASN A 286 13.82 -20.51 21.54
CA ASN A 286 14.09 -20.21 22.96
C ASN A 286 13.82 -18.75 23.30
N THR A 287 12.64 -18.27 22.92
CA THR A 287 12.28 -16.86 22.95
C THR A 287 10.91 -16.72 23.57
N SER A 288 10.74 -15.73 24.46
CA SER A 288 9.48 -15.47 25.17
C SER A 288 8.82 -14.17 24.73
N LEU A 289 7.51 -14.13 24.87
CA LEU A 289 6.68 -12.94 24.82
C LEU A 289 6.39 -12.46 26.25
N GLN A 290 6.81 -11.25 26.54
CA GLN A 290 6.72 -10.64 27.86
C GLN A 290 5.99 -9.29 27.77
N VAL A 291 5.32 -8.88 28.84
CA VAL A 291 4.54 -7.62 28.84
C VAL A 291 4.69 -6.83 30.13
N ILE A 292 4.33 -5.54 30.07
CA ILE A 292 4.12 -4.68 31.24
C ILE A 292 2.69 -4.12 31.20
N PRO A 293 1.79 -4.55 32.11
CA PRO A 293 0.48 -3.93 32.24
C PRO A 293 0.60 -2.53 32.85
N LEU A 294 -0.33 -1.64 32.50
CA LEU A 294 -0.37 -0.27 33.05
C LEU A 294 -0.75 -0.27 34.53
N ASN A 295 -1.73 -1.10 34.92
CA ASN A 295 -2.32 -1.07 36.24
C ASN A 295 -1.54 -1.94 37.25
N TYR A 296 -1.48 -1.46 38.50
CA TYR A 296 -0.79 -2.20 39.55
C TYR A 296 -1.47 -3.54 39.90
N HIS A 297 -2.79 -3.60 39.83
CA HIS A 297 -3.59 -4.78 40.17
C HIS A 297 -4.03 -5.61 38.95
N ASP A 298 -3.29 -5.54 37.84
CA ASP A 298 -3.65 -6.27 36.63
C ASP A 298 -3.59 -7.81 36.84
N PRO A 299 -4.61 -8.58 36.39
CA PRO A 299 -4.65 -10.03 36.54
C PRO A 299 -3.43 -10.77 35.98
N ILE A 300 -2.73 -10.22 34.98
CA ILE A 300 -1.50 -10.81 34.43
C ILE A 300 -0.47 -11.08 35.54
N LYS A 301 -0.39 -10.22 36.56
CA LYS A 301 0.62 -10.37 37.61
C LYS A 301 0.48 -11.64 38.45
N ASN A 302 -0.73 -12.19 38.52
CA ASN A 302 -1.03 -13.43 39.22
C ASN A 302 -0.95 -14.65 38.28
N ARG A 303 -1.03 -14.42 36.96
CA ARG A 303 -1.06 -15.47 35.93
C ARG A 303 0.30 -15.74 35.30
N ALA A 304 1.23 -14.81 35.40
CA ALA A 304 2.52 -14.84 34.70
C ALA A 304 3.69 -14.60 35.66
N LYS A 305 4.82 -15.25 35.36
CA LYS A 305 6.04 -15.10 36.15
C LYS A 305 6.65 -13.72 35.92
N LYS A 306 6.93 -13.00 37.01
CA LYS A 306 7.63 -11.72 36.95
C LYS A 306 9.13 -11.93 36.72
N THR A 307 9.70 -11.22 35.76
CA THR A 307 11.14 -11.19 35.47
C THR A 307 11.85 -10.20 36.40
N LYS A 308 13.19 -10.31 36.50
CA LYS A 308 14.02 -9.45 37.35
C LYS A 308 13.89 -7.96 36.99
N ASP A 309 13.71 -7.66 35.71
CA ASP A 309 13.56 -6.31 35.15
C ASP A 309 12.10 -5.85 35.06
N GLY A 310 11.16 -6.59 35.69
CA GLY A 310 9.79 -6.13 35.94
C GLY A 310 8.75 -6.49 34.89
N TYR A 311 9.11 -7.23 33.83
CA TYR A 311 8.17 -7.77 32.84
C TYR A 311 7.46 -9.01 33.39
N PHE A 312 6.40 -9.42 32.71
CA PHE A 312 5.65 -10.64 32.98
C PHE A 312 5.69 -11.56 31.77
N ASP A 313 6.14 -12.79 31.97
CA ASP A 313 6.30 -13.79 30.90
C ASP A 313 4.97 -14.48 30.58
N LEU A 314 4.43 -14.25 29.37
CA LEU A 314 3.11 -14.72 28.98
C LEU A 314 3.14 -16.06 28.24
N ALA A 315 4.09 -16.23 27.33
CA ALA A 315 4.15 -17.37 26.43
C ALA A 315 5.52 -17.45 25.74
N GLU A 316 5.85 -18.63 25.23
CA GLU A 316 7.04 -18.85 24.42
C GLU A 316 6.68 -19.03 22.95
N PHE A 317 7.65 -18.76 22.07
CA PHE A 317 7.54 -19.13 20.66
C PHE A 317 7.49 -20.65 20.54
N ASP A 318 6.51 -21.15 19.79
CA ASP A 318 6.40 -22.56 19.47
C ASP A 318 7.48 -23.02 18.48
N LYS A 319 7.50 -24.33 18.21
CA LYS A 319 8.43 -24.95 17.26
C LYS A 319 8.30 -24.41 15.82
N GLU A 320 7.17 -23.82 15.46
CA GLU A 320 6.92 -23.20 14.15
C GLU A 320 7.33 -21.72 14.13
N GLY A 321 7.84 -21.20 15.25
CA GLY A 321 8.24 -19.80 15.38
C GLY A 321 7.04 -18.87 15.56
N ILE A 322 5.94 -19.35 16.12
CA ILE A 322 4.73 -18.55 16.36
C ILE A 322 4.53 -18.39 17.86
N VAL A 323 4.23 -17.17 18.31
CA VAL A 323 3.63 -16.94 19.63
C VAL A 323 2.30 -16.24 19.44
N HIS A 324 1.25 -16.81 20.01
CA HIS A 324 -0.12 -16.32 19.86
C HIS A 324 -0.83 -16.37 21.21
N VAL A 325 -1.18 -15.21 21.75
CA VAL A 325 -1.85 -15.08 23.04
C VAL A 325 -3.15 -14.33 22.86
N ARG A 326 -4.26 -14.94 23.28
CA ARG A 326 -5.55 -14.27 23.47
C ARG A 326 -5.65 -13.81 24.91
N LEU A 327 -5.90 -12.52 25.10
CA LEU A 327 -6.00 -11.91 26.43
C LEU A 327 -7.43 -11.96 26.92
N ALA A 328 -7.61 -12.34 28.19
CA ALA A 328 -8.91 -12.28 28.84
C ALA A 328 -9.43 -10.84 28.93
N SER A 329 -10.75 -10.68 28.96
CA SER A 329 -11.41 -9.37 28.97
C SER A 329 -11.11 -8.53 30.22
N ASP A 330 -10.70 -9.18 31.31
CA ASP A 330 -10.30 -8.56 32.58
C ASP A 330 -8.86 -8.02 32.58
N VAL A 331 -8.05 -8.39 31.59
CA VAL A 331 -6.72 -7.82 31.38
C VAL A 331 -6.88 -6.35 30.97
N GLY A 332 -6.18 -5.47 31.68
CA GLY A 332 -6.21 -4.04 31.45
C GLY A 332 -5.40 -3.58 30.23
N LYS A 333 -5.05 -2.29 30.21
CA LYS A 333 -4.21 -1.72 29.18
C LYS A 333 -2.76 -2.17 29.36
N LEU A 334 -2.10 -2.54 28.27
CA LEU A 334 -0.67 -2.83 28.25
C LEU A 334 0.12 -1.58 27.86
N SER A 335 1.26 -1.39 28.53
CA SER A 335 2.19 -0.28 28.27
C SER A 335 3.36 -0.71 27.37
N LYS A 336 3.88 -1.92 27.59
CA LYS A 336 4.97 -2.49 26.80
C LYS A 336 4.73 -3.96 26.50
N ILE A 337 5.20 -4.38 25.33
CA ILE A 337 5.27 -5.77 24.89
C ILE A 337 6.71 -6.02 24.43
N ARG A 338 7.31 -7.12 24.83
CA ARG A 338 8.70 -7.45 24.50
C ARG A 338 8.83 -8.90 24.08
N ILE A 339 9.54 -9.13 22.99
CA ILE A 339 10.12 -10.43 22.68
C ILE A 339 11.53 -10.47 23.27
N LYS A 340 11.85 -11.51 24.04
CA LYS A 340 13.15 -11.68 24.69
C LYS A 340 13.77 -13.03 24.31
N VAL A 341 14.96 -12.99 23.74
CA VAL A 341 15.75 -14.16 23.36
C VAL A 341 16.50 -14.67 24.58
N HIS A 342 16.28 -15.94 24.94
CA HIS A 342 16.91 -16.55 26.12
C HIS A 342 18.20 -17.29 25.80
N LYS A 343 18.39 -17.69 24.54
CA LYS A 343 19.59 -18.39 24.07
C LYS A 343 19.94 -17.93 22.65
N SER A 344 21.23 -17.72 22.39
CA SER A 344 21.72 -17.39 21.05
C SER A 344 21.31 -18.45 20.02
N SER A 345 21.10 -18.01 18.79
CA SER A 345 20.85 -18.86 17.62
C SER A 345 21.94 -18.63 16.59
N GLU A 346 22.28 -19.66 15.81
CA GLU A 346 23.17 -19.53 14.66
C GLU A 346 22.41 -19.05 13.40
N ASN A 347 21.11 -19.34 13.34
CA ASN A 347 20.24 -18.91 12.25
C ASN A 347 19.82 -17.45 12.45
N TRP A 348 19.63 -16.76 11.32
CA TRP A 348 19.05 -15.42 11.28
C TRP A 348 17.59 -15.45 11.72
N VAL A 349 16.96 -14.28 11.88
CA VAL A 349 15.56 -14.21 12.31
C VAL A 349 14.72 -13.34 11.40
N ILE A 350 13.55 -13.87 11.02
CA ILE A 350 12.51 -13.15 10.30
C ILE A 350 11.29 -13.02 11.18
N ILE A 351 10.62 -11.86 11.17
CA ILE A 351 9.22 -11.73 11.58
C ILE A 351 8.39 -11.32 10.37
N SER A 352 7.43 -12.16 10.02
CA SER A 352 6.50 -11.95 8.90
C SER A 352 5.17 -11.31 9.32
N GLU A 353 4.84 -11.33 10.61
CA GLU A 353 3.61 -10.71 11.14
C GLU A 353 3.83 -10.30 12.59
N ILE A 354 3.51 -9.04 12.91
CA ILE A 354 3.31 -8.56 14.28
C ILE A 354 1.88 -8.07 14.33
N HIS A 355 0.97 -8.75 15.02
CA HIS A 355 -0.42 -8.33 15.06
C HIS A 355 -0.89 -8.13 16.49
N LEU A 356 -1.24 -6.88 16.81
CA LEU A 356 -1.75 -6.44 18.10
C LEU A 356 -3.20 -6.00 17.93
N LYS A 357 -4.14 -6.90 18.21
CA LYS A 357 -5.57 -6.62 18.02
C LYS A 357 -6.08 -5.77 19.19
N GLN A 358 -6.30 -4.49 18.93
CA GLN A 358 -6.89 -3.59 19.92
C GLN A 358 -8.32 -3.97 20.24
N ARG A 359 -8.63 -4.05 21.54
CA ARG A 359 -9.98 -4.28 22.04
C ARG A 359 -10.84 -3.08 21.69
N THR A 360 -11.89 -3.31 20.92
CA THR A 360 -12.87 -2.29 20.59
C THR A 360 -13.74 -2.04 21.83
N PRO A 361 -13.99 -0.78 22.24
CA PRO A 361 -14.99 -0.51 23.25
C PRO A 361 -16.33 -1.10 22.79
N LYS A 362 -16.99 -1.88 23.65
CA LYS A 362 -18.38 -2.24 23.38
C LYS A 362 -19.17 -0.93 23.33
N GLN A 363 -19.78 -0.62 22.19
CA GLN A 363 -20.84 0.38 22.15
C GLN A 363 -21.96 -0.15 23.05
N SER A 364 -22.16 0.55 24.17
CA SER A 364 -23.26 0.33 25.12
C SER A 364 -24.55 0.93 24.60
#